data_AF-A0A950QRH4-F1
#
_entry.id   AF-A0A950QRH4-F1
#
_cell.length_a   1.000
_cell.length_b   1.000
_cell.length_c   1.000
_cell.angle_alpha   90.00
_cell.angle_beta   90.00
_cell.angle_gamma   90.00
#
_symmetry.space_group_name_H-M   'P 1'
#
loop_
_entity.id
_entity.type
_entity.pdbx_description
1 polymer ?
#
loop_
_entity_poly.entity_id
_entity_poly.type
_entity_poly.pdbx_seq_one_letter_code
_entity_poly.pdbx_strand_id
1 'polypeptide(L)' 'MQQERFSLNVPTRAVDTRDKGFIVVPQGAVLSVQETNDGGRLLKVLWGERELLILSQDLAERGNRLPT' A
#
# COMPACT_ATOMS: atom_id res chain seq x y z
N MET A 1 -18.42 -1.93 -0.80
CA MET A 1 -17.44 -2.84 -1.43
C MET A 1 -16.44 -3.24 -0.35
N GLN A 2 -16.12 -4.52 -0.19
CA GLN A 2 -15.13 -4.95 0.80
C GLN A 2 -13.76 -4.40 0.41
N GLN A 3 -13.06 -3.80 1.36
CA GLN A 3 -11.78 -3.16 1.12
C GLN A 3 -10.67 -4.22 1.14
N GLU A 4 -9.90 -4.34 0.05
CA GLU A 4 -8.82 -5.32 0.00
C GLU A 4 -7.69 -4.94 0.97
N ARG A 5 -7.24 -5.92 1.76
CA ARG A 5 -6.17 -5.74 2.74
C ARG A 5 -4.99 -6.62 2.42
N PHE A 6 -3.79 -6.11 2.67
CA PHE A 6 -2.53 -6.82 2.44
C PHE A 6 -1.61 -6.63 3.62
N SER A 7 -0.88 -7.67 4.05
CA SER A 7 0.29 -7.53 4.91
C SER A 7 1.57 -7.54 4.07
N LEU A 8 2.53 -6.68 4.38
CA LEU A 8 3.82 -6.67 3.68
C LEU A 8 4.77 -7.74 4.22
N ASN A 9 5.35 -8.54 3.33
CA ASN A 9 6.34 -9.57 3.69
C ASN A 9 7.76 -9.03 3.86
N VAL A 10 8.05 -7.87 3.26
CA VAL A 10 9.33 -7.18 3.34
C VAL A 10 9.10 -5.67 3.45
N PRO A 11 10.08 -4.89 3.92
CA PRO A 11 9.98 -3.44 3.87
C PRO A 11 9.81 -2.93 2.44
N THR A 12 8.85 -2.03 2.23
CA THR A 12 8.49 -1.54 0.89
C THR A 12 8.43 -0.02 0.87
N ARG A 13 8.92 0.58 -0.21
CA ARG A 13 8.89 2.03 -0.40
C ARG A 13 7.50 2.47 -0.83
N ALA A 14 7.04 3.57 -0.25
CA ALA A 14 5.82 4.25 -0.65
C ALA A 14 6.05 5.77 -0.63
N VAL A 15 5.12 6.52 -1.19
CA VAL A 15 5.10 7.98 -1.11
C VAL A 15 4.00 8.37 -0.14
N ASP A 16 4.33 9.14 0.90
CA ASP A 16 3.33 9.74 1.78
C ASP A 16 2.62 10.88 1.02
N THR A 17 1.29 10.82 0.89
CA THR A 17 0.56 11.82 0.09
C THR A 17 0.49 13.19 0.75
N ARG A 18 0.68 13.25 2.08
CA ARG A 18 0.68 14.52 2.84
C ARG A 18 2.04 15.22 2.72
N ASP A 19 3.11 14.47 3.01
CA ASP A 19 4.46 15.03 3.04
C ASP A 19 5.16 15.01 1.67
N LYS A 20 4.55 14.33 0.68
CA LYS A 20 5.08 14.11 -0.68
C LYS A 20 6.50 13.52 -0.69
N GLY A 21 6.85 12.80 0.37
CA GLY A 21 8.17 12.21 0.59
C GLY A 21 8.13 10.69 0.50
N PHE A 22 9.28 10.09 0.20
CA PHE A 22 9.43 8.64 0.27
C PHE A 22 9.47 8.19 1.73
N ILE A 23 8.71 7.14 2.03
CA ILE A 23 8.77 6.44 3.30
C ILE A 23 9.03 4.95 3.06
N VAL A 24 9.60 4.29 4.07
CA VAL A 24 9.71 2.83 4.08
C VAL A 24 8.65 2.30 5.04
N VAL A 25 7.69 1.56 4.48
CA VAL A 25 6.68 0.83 5.25
C VAL A 25 7.32 -0.47 5.73
N PRO A 26 7.31 -0.78 7.04
CA PRO A 26 7.99 -1.95 7.57
C PRO A 26 7.29 -3.26 7.17
N GLN A 27 8.06 -4.35 7.24
CA GLN A 27 7.50 -5.70 7.16
C GLN A 27 6.42 -5.90 8.25
N GLY A 28 5.38 -6.65 7.91
CA GLY A 28 4.23 -6.91 8.77
C GLY A 28 3.19 -5.78 8.78
N ALA A 29 3.49 -4.62 8.18
CA ALA A 29 2.50 -3.55 8.05
C ALA A 29 1.29 -4.02 7.24
N VAL A 30 0.10 -3.66 7.72
CA VAL A 30 -1.15 -3.95 7.05
C VAL A 30 -1.64 -2.72 6.30
N LEU A 31 -1.85 -2.89 5.00
CA LEU A 31 -2.30 -1.87 4.06
C LEU A 31 -3.73 -2.17 3.63
N SER A 32 -4.57 -1.16 3.59
CA SER A 32 -5.92 -1.24 2.99
C SER A 32 -5.94 -0.48 1.67
N VAL A 33 -6.27 -1.15 0.57
CA VAL A 33 -6.36 -0.52 -0.76
C VAL A 33 -7.59 0.36 -0.81
N GLN A 34 -7.42 1.64 -1.12
CA GLN A 34 -8.50 2.61 -1.26
C GLN A 34 -8.91 2.75 -2.73
N GLU A 35 -7.94 3.04 -3.60
CA GLU A 35 -8.17 3.36 -5.00
C GLU A 35 -6.98 2.93 -5.89
N THR A 36 -7.27 2.63 -7.15
CA THR A 36 -6.28 2.42 -8.22
C THR A 36 -6.09 3.71 -9.01
N ASN A 37 -4.86 4.18 -9.13
CA ASN A 37 -4.49 5.38 -9.89
C ASN A 37 -3.55 5.04 -11.06
N ASP A 38 -3.47 5.95 -12.04
CA ASP A 38 -2.50 5.93 -13.16
C ASP A 38 -2.45 4.60 -13.93
N GLY A 39 -3.57 4.23 -14.56
CA GLY A 39 -3.66 3.00 -15.37
C GLY A 39 -3.42 1.71 -14.56
N GLY A 40 -3.56 1.75 -13.24
CA GLY A 40 -3.35 0.61 -12.34
C GLY A 40 -1.91 0.41 -11.87
N ARG A 41 -1.00 1.37 -12.14
CA ARG A 41 0.41 1.28 -11.72
C ARG A 41 0.64 1.71 -10.28
N LEU A 42 -0.17 2.66 -9.79
CA LEU A 42 -0.11 3.14 -8.42
C LEU A 42 -1.39 2.81 -7.68
N LEU A 43 -1.25 2.39 -6.44
CA LEU A 43 -2.35 2.15 -5.52
C LEU A 43 -2.32 3.21 -4.44
N LYS A 44 -3.46 3.85 -4.20
CA LYS A 44 -3.68 4.59 -2.96
C LYS A 44 -4.03 3.57 -1.88
N VAL A 45 -3.24 3.55 -0.81
CA VAL A 45 -3.42 2.65 0.31
C VAL A 45 -3.45 3.42 1.62
N LEU A 46 -4.09 2.83 2.62
CA LEU A 46 -4.09 3.33 3.99
C LEU A 46 -3.18 2.44 4.85
N TRP A 47 -2.25 3.06 5.57
CA TRP A 47 -1.44 2.43 6.61
C TRP A 47 -1.66 3.16 7.94
N GLY A 48 -2.46 2.57 8.83
CA GLY A 48 -2.95 3.28 10.02
C GLY A 48 -3.76 4.50 9.61
N GLU A 49 -3.29 5.70 9.97
CA GLU A 49 -3.91 6.99 9.57
C GLU A 49 -3.20 7.67 8.40
N ARG A 50 -2.17 7.04 7.83
CA ARG A 50 -1.38 7.58 6.72
C ARG A 50 -1.92 7.09 5.39
N GLU A 51 -2.13 8.02 4.48
CA GLU A 51 -2.47 7.73 3.09
C GLU A 51 -1.19 7.73 2.26
N LEU A 52 -0.97 6.63 1.52
CA LEU A 52 0.25 6.41 0.77
C LEU A 52 -0.06 6.06 -0.68
N LEU A 53 0.88 6.36 -1.56
CA LEU A 53 0.96 5.79 -2.91
C LEU A 53 2.04 4.72 -2.95
N ILE A 54 1.67 3.52 -3.39
CA ILE A 54 2.57 2.39 -3.56
C ILE A 54 2.45 1.87 -5.00
N LEU A 55 3.53 1.32 -5.56
CA LEU A 55 3.44 0.64 -6.84
C LEU A 55 2.59 -0.63 -6.70
N SER A 56 1.67 -0.85 -7.64
CA SER A 56 0.82 -2.04 -7.64
C SER A 56 1.62 -3.33 -7.74
N GLN A 57 2.71 -3.31 -8.51
CA GLN A 57 3.66 -4.42 -8.62
C GLN A 57 4.31 -4.76 -7.28
N ASP A 58 4.75 -3.77 -6.50
CA ASP A 58 5.35 -4.00 -5.19
C ASP A 58 4.33 -4.65 -4.24
N LEU A 59 3.08 -4.21 -4.27
CA LEU A 59 2.04 -4.82 -3.44
C LEU A 59 1.72 -6.26 -3.88
N ALA A 60 1.73 -6.53 -5.19
CA ALA A 60 1.49 -7.87 -5.74
C ALA A 60 2.63 -8.85 -5.46
N GLU A 61 3.88 -8.40 -5.52
CA GLU A 61 5.06 -9.26 -5.32
C GLU A 61 5.43 -9.44 -3.84
N ARG A 62 5.18 -8.41 -3.02
CA ARG A 62 5.65 -8.35 -1.63
C ARG A 62 4.52 -8.43 -0.61
N GLY A 63 3.27 -8.30 -1.04
CA GLY A 63 2.09 -8.32 -0.16
C GLY A 63 1.41 -9.69 -0.12
N ASN A 64 0.96 -10.08 1.07
CA ASN A 64 0.03 -11.20 1.24
C ASN A 64 -1.37 -10.65 1.43
N ARG A 65 -2.29 -11.02 0.53
CA ARG A 65 -3.70 -10.66 0.65
C ARG A 65 -4.30 -11.29 1.93
N LEU A 66 -4.98 -10.48 2.71
CA LEU A 66 -5.68 -10.91 3.93
C LEU A 66 -7.17 -11.17 3.63
N PRO A 67 -7.82 -12.08 4.38
CA PRO A 67 -9.27 -12.25 4.31
C PRO A 67 -9.99 -10.98 4.73
N THR A 68 -11.10 -10.67 4.05
CA THR A 68 -11.98 -9.53 4.33
C THR A 68 -13.07 -9.83 5.33
#